data_AF-A0A945H375-F1
#
_entry.id   AF-A0A945H375-F1
#
_cell.length_a   1.000
_cell.length_b   1.000
_cell.length_c   1.000
_cell.angle_alpha   90.00
_cell.angle_beta   90.00
_cell.angle_gamma   90.00
#
_symmetry.space_group_name_H-M   'P 1'
#
loop_
_entity.id
_entity.type
_entity.pdbx_description
1 polymer ?
#
loop_
_entity_poly.entity_id
_entity_poly.type
_entity_poly.pdbx_seq_one_letter_code
_entity_poly.pdbx_strand_id
1 'polypeptide(L)'
;MKSVLQEGSTVEKAVVLAWQEAGQPIEFTIKVLEKGEKGFLGFSSHPAVVSIIYDLPVPKKQERNRPQRRAPRPRNDQAEKAKPAPRIVARPMIKADKPEKSEPIRQRRVVTPAEKKPVAPKPAVSVEKKDSKLVENKVDEKKRELWLPEFVDDLKIWFADALKIVGTNSEFDVKVEGALLTLKLKEPFSESKDSSRALYASLSFLLIQCLKKKHRKRLRGYKLLVTA
;
A
#
# COMPACT_ATOMS: atom_id res chain seq x y z
N MET A 1 23.00 -12.41 -1.10
CA MET A 1 21.59 -12.60 -0.76
C MET A 1 21.39 -12.93 0.71
N LYS A 2 20.73 -12.04 1.44
CA LYS A 2 20.19 -12.26 2.79
C LYS A 2 18.66 -12.33 2.71
N SER A 3 18.05 -13.00 3.68
CA SER A 3 16.58 -13.06 3.81
C SER A 3 16.15 -12.78 5.23
N VAL A 4 15.11 -11.98 5.39
CA VAL A 4 14.45 -11.69 6.67
C VAL A 4 13.00 -12.16 6.58
N LEU A 5 12.51 -12.81 7.63
CA LEU A 5 11.15 -13.31 7.75
C LEU A 5 10.45 -12.53 8.85
N GLN A 6 9.30 -11.91 8.55
CA GLN A 6 8.59 -11.11 9.52
C GLN A 6 7.09 -11.30 9.45
N GLU A 7 6.47 -11.19 10.62
CA GLU A 7 5.04 -11.29 10.82
C GLU A 7 4.42 -9.92 11.09
N GLY A 8 3.17 -9.73 10.68
CA GLY A 8 2.44 -8.50 10.93
C GLY A 8 0.93 -8.66 10.84
N SER A 9 0.18 -7.73 11.42
CA SER A 9 -1.29 -7.82 11.39
C SER A 9 -1.89 -7.65 9.98
N THR A 10 -1.10 -7.17 9.02
CA THR A 10 -1.41 -7.12 7.59
C THR A 10 -0.12 -7.34 6.81
N VAL A 11 -0.24 -7.79 5.55
CA VAL A 11 0.92 -7.92 4.63
C VAL A 11 1.71 -6.62 4.55
N GLU A 12 1.03 -5.47 4.47
CA GLU A 12 1.68 -4.16 4.40
C GLU A 12 2.54 -3.87 5.64
N LYS A 13 2.02 -4.17 6.84
CA LYS A 13 2.79 -4.00 8.08
C LYS A 13 3.95 -4.98 8.16
N ALA A 14 3.74 -6.24 7.78
CA ALA A 14 4.79 -7.25 7.74
C ALA A 14 5.93 -6.84 6.78
N VAL A 15 5.60 -6.27 5.62
CA VAL A 15 6.59 -5.73 4.67
C VAL A 15 7.37 -4.57 5.26
N VAL A 16 6.71 -3.62 5.93
CA VAL A 16 7.40 -2.47 6.55
C VAL A 16 8.37 -2.95 7.64
N LEU A 17 7.93 -3.87 8.50
CA LEU A 17 8.77 -4.42 9.57
C LEU A 17 9.96 -5.19 8.98
N ALA A 18 9.74 -6.06 7.99
CA ALA A 18 10.80 -6.78 7.31
C ALA A 18 11.78 -5.83 6.59
N TRP A 19 11.28 -4.73 6.00
CA TRP A 19 12.12 -3.75 5.30
C TRP A 19 13.00 -2.95 6.27
N GLN A 20 12.47 -2.61 7.45
CA GLN A 20 13.23 -1.96 8.51
C GLN A 20 14.31 -2.89 9.06
N GLU A 21 13.96 -4.15 9.34
CA GLU A 21 14.91 -5.15 9.84
C GLU A 21 15.98 -5.52 8.80
N ALA A 22 15.62 -5.52 7.51
CA ALA A 22 16.56 -5.70 6.41
C ALA A 22 17.56 -4.53 6.24
N GLY A 23 17.41 -3.43 6.99
CA GLY A 23 18.27 -2.25 6.88
C GLY A 23 17.91 -1.34 5.71
N GLN A 24 16.64 -1.32 5.32
CA GLN A 24 16.09 -0.47 4.26
C GLN A 24 16.79 -0.65 2.91
N PRO A 25 16.83 -1.87 2.36
CA PRO A 25 17.41 -2.10 1.04
C PRO A 25 16.66 -1.30 -0.04
N ILE A 26 17.42 -0.81 -1.02
CA ILE A 26 16.88 -0.11 -2.20
C ILE A 26 16.17 -1.11 -3.11
N GLU A 27 16.77 -2.28 -3.31
CA GLU A 27 16.25 -3.36 -4.14
C GLU A 27 16.03 -4.61 -3.29
N PHE A 28 14.82 -5.16 -3.37
CA PHE A 28 14.45 -6.37 -2.62
C PHE A 28 13.28 -7.10 -3.28
N THR A 29 13.22 -8.41 -3.05
CA THR A 29 12.13 -9.28 -3.49
C THR A 29 11.28 -9.67 -2.30
N ILE A 30 9.96 -9.57 -2.43
CA ILE A 30 8.99 -9.92 -1.39
C ILE A 30 8.34 -11.25 -1.73
N LYS A 31 8.41 -12.22 -0.83
CA LYS A 31 7.62 -13.46 -0.86
C LYS A 31 6.59 -13.42 0.25
N VAL A 32 5.31 -13.35 -0.13
CA VAL A 32 4.20 -13.46 0.84
C VAL A 32 3.95 -14.94 1.07
N LEU A 33 4.23 -15.42 2.27
CA LEU A 33 4.00 -16.81 2.66
C LEU A 33 2.56 -16.98 3.13
N GLU A 34 2.09 -16.06 3.96
CA GLU A 34 0.71 -16.03 4.45
C GLU A 34 0.13 -14.62 4.36
N LYS A 35 -1.09 -14.50 3.85
CA LYS A 35 -1.74 -13.19 3.66
C LYS A 35 -2.33 -12.62 4.94
N GLY A 36 -2.49 -13.45 5.98
CA GLY A 36 -3.20 -13.12 7.21
C GLY A 36 -4.71 -12.94 6.98
N GLU A 37 -5.50 -13.26 8.00
CA GLU A 37 -6.94 -13.10 7.97
C GLU A 37 -7.35 -11.92 8.86
N LYS A 38 -8.14 -11.01 8.27
CA LYS A 38 -8.58 -9.79 8.95
C LYS A 38 -9.78 -10.13 9.83
N GLY A 39 -9.60 -10.06 11.14
CA GLY A 39 -10.68 -10.21 12.11
C GLY A 39 -11.53 -8.94 12.25
N PHE A 40 -12.57 -9.03 13.07
CA PHE A 40 -13.43 -7.90 13.44
C PHE A 40 -12.64 -6.91 14.33
N LEU A 41 -12.91 -5.60 14.23
CA LEU A 41 -12.21 -4.52 14.96
C LEU A 41 -10.71 -4.26 14.65
N GLY A 42 -10.16 -4.85 13.58
CA GLY A 42 -8.78 -4.52 13.17
C GLY A 42 -7.68 -5.33 13.86
N PHE A 43 -8.06 -6.31 14.67
CA PHE A 43 -7.18 -7.40 15.08
C PHE A 43 -7.17 -8.48 13.99
N SER A 44 -5.98 -8.91 13.57
CA SER A 44 -5.84 -10.06 12.68
C SER A 44 -5.99 -11.34 13.50
N SER A 45 -6.90 -12.23 13.08
CA SER A 45 -7.02 -13.55 13.72
C SER A 45 -5.83 -14.44 13.36
N HIS A 46 -5.33 -14.28 12.13
CA HIS A 46 -4.12 -14.94 11.64
C HIS A 46 -3.17 -13.87 11.12
N PRO A 47 -1.94 -13.76 11.65
CA PRO A 47 -0.97 -12.77 11.17
C PRO A 47 -0.56 -13.07 9.72
N ALA A 48 -0.16 -12.03 9.00
CA ALA A 48 0.47 -12.16 7.70
C ALA A 48 1.96 -12.43 7.88
N VAL A 49 2.51 -13.38 7.12
CA VAL A 49 3.92 -13.75 7.16
C VAL A 49 4.57 -13.44 5.82
N VAL A 50 5.65 -12.66 5.85
CA VAL A 50 6.35 -12.17 4.66
C VAL A 50 7.84 -12.40 4.79
N SER A 51 8.47 -12.89 3.72
CA SER A 51 9.93 -12.96 3.61
C SER A 51 10.43 -11.93 2.60
N ILE A 52 11.41 -11.12 3.00
CA ILE A 52 12.12 -10.21 2.12
C ILE A 52 13.50 -10.80 1.84
N ILE A 53 13.82 -10.96 0.56
CA ILE A 53 15.14 -11.37 0.07
C ILE A 53 15.80 -10.14 -0.55
N TYR A 54 17.01 -9.82 -0.13
CA TYR A 54 17.71 -8.63 -0.59
C TYR A 54 19.20 -8.89 -0.72
N ASP A 55 19.83 -8.15 -1.62
CA ASP A 55 21.27 -7.99 -1.65
C ASP A 55 21.62 -6.72 -0.89
N LEU A 56 22.58 -6.82 0.02
CA LEU A 56 23.06 -5.66 0.76
C LEU A 56 23.67 -4.68 -0.24
N PRO A 57 23.12 -3.45 -0.39
CA PRO A 57 23.82 -2.46 -1.18
C PRO A 57 25.07 -2.05 -0.41
N VAL A 58 26.26 -2.25 -1.00
CA VAL A 58 27.44 -1.48 -0.62
C VAL A 58 27.05 -0.02 -0.88
N PRO A 59 27.03 0.88 0.12
CA PRO A 59 26.58 2.24 -0.10
C PRO A 59 27.51 2.91 -1.11
N LYS A 60 27.05 3.06 -2.36
CA LYS A 60 27.70 3.91 -3.34
C LYS A 60 27.57 5.34 -2.85
N LYS A 61 28.67 5.83 -2.26
CA LYS A 61 28.85 7.18 -1.76
C LYS A 61 28.44 8.15 -2.87
N GLN A 62 27.26 8.75 -2.75
CA GLN A 62 26.84 9.81 -3.65
C GLN A 62 27.84 10.97 -3.49
N GLU A 63 28.61 11.22 -4.54
CA GLU A 63 29.40 12.45 -4.66
C GLU A 63 28.45 13.63 -4.69
N ARG A 64 28.21 14.17 -3.49
CA ARG A 64 27.47 15.40 -3.29
C ARG A 64 28.37 16.53 -3.82
N ASN A 65 28.05 17.01 -5.01
CA ASN A 65 28.63 18.24 -5.56
C ASN A 65 28.61 19.34 -4.49
N ARG A 66 29.79 19.70 -3.99
CA ARG A 66 30.00 20.84 -3.08
C ARG A 66 29.79 22.13 -3.87
N PRO A 67 28.87 23.03 -3.48
CA PRO A 67 28.97 24.41 -3.93
C PRO A 67 30.18 25.07 -3.26
N GLN A 68 31.02 25.70 -4.08
CA GLN A 68 32.15 26.52 -3.67
C GLN A 68 31.75 27.57 -2.63
N ARG A 69 32.58 27.67 -1.59
CA ARG A 69 32.57 28.74 -0.58
C ARG A 69 32.49 30.11 -1.26
N ARG A 70 31.44 30.88 -0.95
CA ARG A 70 31.48 32.34 -1.09
C ARG A 70 32.10 32.94 0.18
N ALA A 71 32.99 33.91 -0.04
CA ALA A 71 33.75 34.64 0.97
C ALA A 71 32.85 35.36 2.00
N PRO A 72 33.35 35.59 3.24
CA PRO A 72 32.62 36.33 4.26
C PRO A 72 32.55 37.83 3.91
N ARG A 73 31.35 38.41 3.95
CA ARG A 73 31.16 39.87 3.93
C ARG A 73 31.23 40.43 5.35
N PRO A 74 31.73 41.66 5.55
CA PRO A 74 31.94 42.23 6.86
C PRO A 74 30.61 42.59 7.55
N ARG A 75 30.67 42.41 8.87
CA ARG A 75 29.71 42.73 9.91
C ARG A 75 29.40 44.24 9.89
N ASN A 76 28.12 44.59 9.77
CA ASN A 76 27.66 45.94 10.07
C ASN A 76 26.90 45.89 11.40
N ASP A 77 27.43 46.63 12.38
CA ASP A 77 26.82 46.84 13.67
C ASP A 77 25.66 47.84 13.54
N GLN A 78 24.48 47.44 14.01
CA GLN A 78 23.41 48.28 14.60
C GLN A 78 22.22 47.36 14.90
N ALA A 79 22.08 46.92 16.14
CA ALA A 79 21.24 47.57 17.16
C ALA A 79 19.75 47.22 16.98
N GLU A 80 19.25 46.35 17.87
CA GLU A 80 18.17 46.66 18.82
C GLU A 80 17.30 45.45 19.16
N LYS A 81 17.04 45.33 20.47
CA LYS A 81 15.87 44.72 21.10
C LYS A 81 15.81 43.20 21.13
N ALA A 82 16.58 42.68 22.09
CA ALA A 82 16.16 41.53 22.89
C ALA A 82 14.78 41.79 23.51
N LYS A 83 13.82 40.90 23.24
CA LYS A 83 12.66 40.65 24.12
C LYS A 83 12.65 39.17 24.48
N PRO A 84 12.52 38.82 25.78
CA PRO A 84 12.61 37.44 26.24
C PRO A 84 11.33 36.66 25.93
N ALA A 85 11.52 35.34 25.76
CA ALA A 85 10.47 34.36 25.55
C ALA A 85 9.42 34.34 26.69
N PRO A 86 8.14 34.01 26.41
CA PRO A 86 7.20 33.68 27.47
C PRO A 86 7.52 32.30 28.05
N ARG A 87 7.88 32.31 29.33
CA ARG A 87 8.12 31.15 30.18
C ARG A 87 6.79 30.46 30.48
N ILE A 88 6.52 29.34 29.82
CA ILE A 88 5.47 28.40 30.24
C ILE A 88 6.02 27.67 31.47
N VAL A 89 5.56 28.03 32.68
CA VAL A 89 5.10 27.11 33.74
C VAL A 89 4.99 27.87 35.08
N ALA A 90 3.77 27.92 35.62
CA ALA A 90 3.44 27.60 37.01
C ALA A 90 2.07 28.21 37.37
N ARG A 91 1.04 27.37 37.46
CA ARG A 91 -0.13 27.64 38.30
C ARG A 91 -0.29 26.51 39.31
N PRO A 92 -0.91 26.80 40.47
CA PRO A 92 -0.58 26.20 41.74
C PRO A 92 -1.44 24.97 42.05
N MET A 93 -0.96 24.22 43.03
CA MET A 93 -1.66 23.18 43.77
C MET A 93 -3.12 23.53 44.05
N ILE A 94 -4.02 22.61 43.70
CA ILE A 94 -5.29 22.44 44.40
C ILE A 94 -5.19 21.08 45.10
N LYS A 95 -5.12 21.14 46.44
CA LYS A 95 -5.42 20.02 47.33
C LYS A 95 -6.92 19.73 47.21
N ALA A 96 -7.29 18.46 47.10
CA ALA A 96 -8.61 17.99 47.52
C ALA A 96 -8.57 16.48 47.78
N ASP A 97 -8.72 16.19 49.06
CA ASP A 97 -9.18 15.00 49.76
C ASP A 97 -9.28 13.61 49.10
N LYS A 98 -8.63 12.69 49.83
CA LYS A 98 -8.94 11.28 50.02
C LYS A 98 -10.44 11.10 50.32
N PRO A 99 -11.10 10.05 49.80
CA PRO A 99 -11.43 8.98 50.72
C PRO A 99 -11.19 7.57 50.18
N GLU A 100 -10.91 6.73 51.15
CA GLU A 100 -10.62 5.32 51.16
C GLU A 100 -11.91 4.50 51.10
N LYS A 101 -12.02 3.53 50.18
CA LYS A 101 -12.78 2.30 50.43
C LYS A 101 -12.51 1.15 49.45
N SER A 102 -11.84 0.14 50.00
CA SER A 102 -12.15 -1.30 49.88
C SER A 102 -12.22 -1.97 48.50
N GLU A 103 -11.13 -2.63 48.12
CA GLU A 103 -11.14 -3.82 47.26
C GLU A 103 -11.61 -5.05 48.06
N PRO A 104 -12.49 -5.91 47.52
CA PRO A 104 -12.66 -7.25 48.02
C PRO A 104 -11.67 -8.19 47.31
N ILE A 105 -10.67 -8.64 48.08
CA ILE A 105 -9.88 -9.85 47.85
C ILE A 105 -10.83 -11.06 47.88
N ARG A 106 -10.81 -11.91 46.83
CA ARG A 106 -11.17 -13.36 46.77
C ARG A 106 -11.28 -13.73 45.27
N GLN A 107 -10.76 -14.81 44.70
CA GLN A 107 -10.04 -16.01 45.14
C GLN A 107 -9.23 -16.51 43.94
N ARG A 108 -7.91 -16.64 44.10
CA ARG A 108 -7.07 -17.39 43.18
C ARG A 108 -7.19 -18.86 43.58
N ARG A 109 -8.01 -19.63 42.85
CA ARG A 109 -8.06 -21.09 43.05
C ARG A 109 -6.75 -21.68 42.52
N VAL A 110 -5.90 -22.07 43.45
CA VAL A 110 -4.85 -23.07 43.28
C VAL A 110 -5.53 -24.35 42.81
N VAL A 111 -5.17 -24.82 41.61
CA VAL A 111 -5.44 -26.21 41.22
C VAL A 111 -4.10 -26.94 41.27
N THR A 112 -4.09 -27.94 42.12
CA THR A 112 -3.03 -28.87 42.49
C THR A 112 -2.43 -29.61 41.28
N PRO A 113 -1.11 -29.84 41.25
CA PRO A 113 -0.48 -30.80 40.34
C PRO A 113 -0.78 -32.23 40.83
N ALA A 114 -1.46 -33.03 40.02
CA ALA A 114 -1.62 -34.46 40.23
C ALA A 114 -0.72 -35.23 39.25
N GLU A 115 -0.11 -36.27 39.80
CA GLU A 115 1.01 -37.07 39.34
C GLU A 115 0.61 -38.20 38.37
N LYS A 116 1.51 -38.51 37.42
CA LYS A 116 1.73 -39.81 36.72
C LYS A 116 0.58 -40.49 35.93
N LYS A 117 0.84 -40.71 34.62
CA LYS A 117 1.36 -41.99 34.08
C LYS A 117 1.78 -41.89 32.60
N PRO A 118 2.74 -42.73 32.16
CA PRO A 118 3.37 -42.65 30.83
C PRO A 118 2.58 -43.44 29.78
N VAL A 119 2.50 -42.92 28.56
CA VAL A 119 2.04 -43.69 27.38
C VAL A 119 3.16 -43.73 26.35
N ALA A 120 3.43 -44.96 25.92
CA ALA A 120 4.56 -45.46 25.15
C ALA A 120 4.80 -44.77 23.79
N PRO A 121 6.04 -44.85 23.26
CA PRO A 121 6.35 -44.42 21.90
C PRO A 121 5.84 -45.46 20.90
N LYS A 122 5.22 -45.02 19.81
CA LYS A 122 5.00 -45.84 18.62
C LYS A 122 5.79 -45.30 17.42
N PRO A 123 6.21 -46.19 16.51
CA PRO A 123 7.43 -46.05 15.74
C PRO A 123 7.23 -45.39 14.38
N ALA A 124 8.38 -45.09 13.76
CA ALA A 124 8.63 -44.53 12.45
C ALA A 124 7.63 -44.93 11.34
N VAL A 125 7.19 -43.94 10.58
CA VAL A 125 6.82 -44.10 9.17
C VAL A 125 7.64 -43.12 8.36
N SER A 126 8.50 -43.69 7.53
CA SER A 126 9.28 -43.10 6.48
C SER A 126 8.42 -42.24 5.55
N VAL A 127 8.83 -40.99 5.30
CA VAL A 127 8.41 -40.29 4.09
C VAL A 127 9.58 -40.32 3.13
N GLU A 128 9.40 -41.15 2.12
CA GLU A 128 10.25 -41.36 0.98
C GLU A 128 10.60 -40.02 0.29
N LYS A 129 11.88 -39.88 -0.05
CA LYS A 129 12.32 -39.03 -1.14
C LYS A 129 11.63 -39.49 -2.42
N LYS A 130 10.69 -38.70 -2.93
CA LYS A 130 10.27 -38.76 -4.33
C LYS A 130 10.89 -37.58 -5.07
N ASP A 131 11.94 -37.91 -5.80
CA ASP A 131 12.27 -37.24 -7.05
C ASP A 131 11.01 -37.08 -7.89
N SER A 132 10.65 -35.83 -8.16
CA SER A 132 9.64 -35.50 -9.15
C SER A 132 10.14 -34.27 -9.89
N LYS A 133 10.88 -34.59 -10.94
CA LYS A 133 10.97 -33.90 -12.23
C LYS A 133 10.17 -32.60 -12.32
N LEU A 134 10.91 -31.54 -12.63
CA LEU A 134 10.70 -30.73 -13.83
C LEU A 134 9.26 -30.78 -14.37
N VAL A 135 8.38 -29.99 -13.77
CA VAL A 135 7.25 -29.44 -14.50
C VAL A 135 7.56 -27.97 -14.65
N GLU A 136 8.28 -27.68 -15.73
CA GLU A 136 8.13 -26.44 -16.47
C GLU A 136 6.63 -26.26 -16.72
N ASN A 137 5.96 -25.60 -15.79
CA ASN A 137 4.69 -24.95 -16.09
C ASN A 137 5.06 -23.77 -17.01
N LYS A 138 5.23 -24.09 -18.30
CA LYS A 138 4.71 -23.27 -19.39
C LYS A 138 3.22 -23.11 -19.11
N VAL A 139 2.89 -22.19 -18.20
CA VAL A 139 1.58 -21.58 -18.20
C VAL A 139 1.58 -20.78 -19.48
N ASP A 140 0.93 -21.35 -20.48
CA ASP A 140 0.49 -20.65 -21.67
C ASP A 140 0.20 -19.21 -21.32
N GLU A 141 1.00 -18.34 -21.92
CA GLU A 141 0.88 -16.91 -21.98
C GLU A 141 -0.37 -16.58 -22.83
N LYS A 142 -1.52 -17.15 -22.46
CA LYS A 142 -2.84 -16.62 -22.79
C LYS A 142 -2.82 -15.22 -22.24
N LYS A 143 -2.50 -14.26 -23.12
CA LYS A 143 -2.76 -12.84 -23.00
C LYS A 143 -3.98 -12.70 -22.09
N ARG A 144 -3.74 -12.36 -20.83
CA ARG A 144 -4.83 -11.95 -19.95
C ARG A 144 -5.32 -10.69 -20.63
N GLU A 145 -6.38 -10.79 -21.41
CA GLU A 145 -7.08 -9.64 -21.94
C GLU A 145 -7.51 -8.86 -20.71
N LEU A 146 -6.70 -7.86 -20.35
CA LEU A 146 -6.89 -7.11 -19.12
C LEU A 146 -8.27 -6.47 -19.19
N TRP A 147 -8.64 -5.96 -20.35
CA TRP A 147 -9.97 -5.44 -20.64
C TRP A 147 -10.91 -6.56 -21.10
N LEU A 148 -11.82 -6.97 -20.23
CA LEU A 148 -12.96 -7.78 -20.63
C LEU A 148 -13.84 -6.99 -21.60
N PRO A 149 -14.42 -7.62 -22.64
CA PRO A 149 -15.28 -6.95 -23.61
C PRO A 149 -16.47 -6.25 -22.92
N GLU A 150 -17.01 -6.85 -21.86
CA GLU A 150 -18.04 -6.25 -21.02
C GLU A 150 -17.66 -4.87 -20.46
N PHE A 151 -16.39 -4.66 -20.10
CA PHE A 151 -15.92 -3.37 -19.59
C PHE A 151 -15.89 -2.33 -20.69
N VAL A 152 -15.52 -2.74 -21.89
CA VAL A 152 -15.44 -1.86 -23.05
C VAL A 152 -16.85 -1.42 -23.45
N ASP A 153 -17.82 -2.34 -23.43
CA ASP A 153 -19.20 -2.03 -23.78
C ASP A 153 -19.87 -1.13 -22.73
N ASP A 154 -19.65 -1.39 -21.44
CA ASP A 154 -20.07 -0.50 -20.36
C ASP A 154 -19.49 0.91 -20.52
N LEU A 155 -18.20 1.01 -20.85
CA LEU A 155 -17.54 2.29 -21.10
C LEU A 155 -18.13 3.02 -22.30
N LYS A 156 -18.44 2.33 -23.40
CA LYS A 156 -19.07 2.94 -24.58
C LYS A 156 -20.42 3.54 -24.22
N ILE A 157 -21.25 2.80 -23.47
CA ILE A 157 -22.57 3.28 -23.04
C ILE A 157 -22.43 4.52 -22.16
N TRP A 158 -21.61 4.44 -21.10
CA TRP A 158 -21.42 5.57 -20.20
C TRP A 158 -20.77 6.77 -20.84
N PHE A 159 -19.85 6.54 -21.78
CA PHE A 159 -19.21 7.62 -22.50
C PHE A 159 -20.19 8.29 -23.45
N ALA A 160 -21.00 7.53 -24.18
CA ALA A 160 -22.08 8.09 -25.01
C ALA A 160 -23.10 8.89 -24.18
N ASP A 161 -23.46 8.41 -22.98
CA ASP A 161 -24.36 9.14 -22.10
C ASP A 161 -23.72 10.41 -21.53
N ALA A 162 -22.43 10.37 -21.19
CA ALA A 162 -21.68 11.55 -20.78
C ALA A 162 -21.62 12.59 -21.90
N LEU A 163 -21.40 12.17 -23.15
CA LEU A 163 -21.40 13.03 -24.33
C LEU A 163 -22.77 13.71 -24.53
N LYS A 164 -23.87 12.97 -24.37
CA LYS A 164 -25.23 13.53 -24.42
C LYS A 164 -25.47 14.58 -23.35
N ILE A 165 -25.00 14.36 -22.12
CA ILE A 165 -25.14 15.34 -21.02
C ILE A 165 -24.38 16.63 -21.33
N VAL A 166 -23.22 16.53 -21.96
CA VAL A 166 -22.40 17.68 -22.38
C VAL A 166 -23.01 18.38 -23.62
N GLY A 167 -23.97 17.75 -24.31
CA GLY A 167 -24.65 18.30 -25.48
C GLY A 167 -23.89 18.08 -26.79
N THR A 168 -22.93 17.16 -26.80
CA THR A 168 -22.12 16.83 -27.98
C THR A 168 -22.45 15.42 -28.47
N ASN A 169 -22.75 15.25 -29.76
CA ASN A 169 -23.03 13.96 -30.38
C ASN A 169 -21.85 13.48 -31.25
N SER A 170 -20.63 13.66 -30.75
CA SER A 170 -19.43 13.31 -31.51
C SER A 170 -19.21 11.79 -31.51
N GLU A 171 -18.88 11.25 -32.68
CA GLU A 171 -18.47 9.85 -32.82
C GLU A 171 -17.10 9.63 -32.16
N PHE A 172 -16.89 8.43 -31.62
CA PHE A 172 -15.63 8.07 -30.98
C PHE A 172 -15.19 6.65 -31.32
N ASP A 173 -13.88 6.47 -31.42
CA ASP A 173 -13.22 5.19 -31.63
C ASP A 173 -12.63 4.67 -30.33
N VAL A 174 -12.70 3.36 -30.13
CA VAL A 174 -12.14 2.67 -28.97
C VAL A 174 -10.95 1.81 -29.39
N LYS A 175 -9.79 2.07 -28.82
CA LYS A 175 -8.58 1.26 -29.01
C LYS A 175 -8.14 0.66 -27.68
N VAL A 176 -7.93 -0.65 -27.67
CA VAL A 176 -7.48 -1.39 -26.49
C VAL A 176 -6.05 -1.87 -26.75
N GLU A 177 -5.10 -1.36 -25.97
CA GLU A 177 -3.68 -1.69 -26.04
C GLU A 177 -3.21 -2.20 -24.67
N GLY A 178 -3.34 -3.51 -24.44
CA GLY A 178 -2.93 -4.15 -23.19
C GLY A 178 -3.71 -3.63 -21.98
N ALA A 179 -3.07 -2.82 -21.13
CA ALA A 179 -3.69 -2.21 -19.94
C ALA A 179 -4.25 -0.80 -20.21
N LEU A 180 -3.96 -0.22 -21.37
CA LEU A 180 -4.40 1.10 -21.78
C LEU A 180 -5.63 0.99 -22.69
N LEU A 181 -6.70 1.69 -22.34
CA LEU A 181 -7.85 1.90 -23.20
C LEU A 181 -7.88 3.35 -23.63
N THR A 182 -7.83 3.57 -24.94
CA THR A 182 -7.85 4.91 -25.54
C THR A 182 -9.20 5.14 -26.22
N LEU A 183 -9.88 6.20 -25.81
CA LEU A 183 -11.08 6.71 -26.48
C LEU A 183 -10.66 7.92 -27.31
N LYS A 184 -10.84 7.84 -28.64
CA LYS A 184 -10.56 8.94 -29.57
C LYS A 184 -11.87 9.55 -30.05
N LEU A 185 -12.18 10.78 -29.67
CA LEU A 185 -13.28 11.52 -30.26
C LEU A 185 -12.84 12.05 -31.63
N LYS A 186 -13.78 12.12 -32.58
CA LYS A 186 -13.52 12.77 -33.88
C LYS A 186 -13.49 14.30 -33.78
N GLU A 187 -14.20 14.86 -32.80
CA GLU A 187 -14.32 16.30 -32.60
C GLU A 187 -13.92 16.68 -31.16
N PRO A 188 -13.19 17.79 -30.98
CA PRO A 188 -12.82 18.25 -29.66
C PRO A 188 -13.96 19.01 -28.96
N PHE A 189 -14.06 18.88 -27.63
CA PHE A 189 -15.06 19.61 -26.82
C PHE A 189 -14.88 21.14 -26.77
N SER A 190 -13.66 21.66 -26.99
CA SER A 190 -13.38 23.09 -26.91
C SER A 190 -12.24 23.48 -27.85
N GLU A 191 -12.30 24.71 -28.37
CA GLU A 191 -11.23 25.33 -29.15
C GLU A 191 -9.92 25.46 -28.36
N SER A 192 -10.01 25.55 -27.03
CA SER A 192 -8.84 25.61 -26.16
C SER A 192 -8.31 24.21 -25.84
N LYS A 193 -7.06 23.94 -26.26
CA LYS A 193 -6.40 22.63 -26.07
C LYS A 193 -6.22 22.26 -24.60
N ASP A 194 -5.96 23.24 -23.73
CA ASP A 194 -5.66 22.98 -22.32
C ASP A 194 -6.92 22.67 -21.50
N SER A 195 -8.02 23.41 -21.73
CA SER A 195 -9.30 23.12 -21.09
C SER A 195 -9.84 21.76 -21.52
N SER A 196 -9.70 21.42 -22.82
CA SER A 196 -10.10 20.13 -23.35
C SER A 196 -9.34 18.98 -22.68
N ARG A 197 -8.02 19.13 -22.48
CA ARG A 197 -7.20 18.11 -21.78
C ARG A 197 -7.66 17.88 -20.35
N ALA A 198 -7.98 18.93 -19.61
CA ALA A 198 -8.47 18.80 -18.24
C ALA A 198 -9.82 18.08 -18.19
N LEU A 199 -10.73 18.38 -19.12
CA LEU A 199 -12.01 17.71 -19.26
C LEU A 199 -11.84 16.22 -19.64
N TYR A 200 -10.96 15.91 -20.58
CA TYR A 200 -10.68 14.52 -20.94
C TYR A 200 -10.08 13.73 -19.78
N ALA A 201 -9.17 14.34 -19.01
CA ALA A 201 -8.56 13.69 -17.85
C ALA A 201 -9.59 13.43 -16.74
N SER A 202 -10.46 14.40 -16.43
CA SER A 202 -11.50 14.26 -15.42
C SER A 202 -12.54 13.22 -15.83
N LEU A 203 -12.95 13.21 -17.09
CA LEU A 203 -13.88 12.24 -17.63
C LEU A 203 -13.26 10.83 -17.66
N SER A 204 -11.98 10.71 -18.03
CA SER A 204 -11.25 9.44 -17.98
C SER A 204 -11.23 8.85 -16.56
N PHE A 205 -10.96 9.70 -15.57
CA PHE A 205 -10.98 9.31 -14.17
C PHE A 205 -12.37 8.85 -13.72
N LEU A 206 -13.41 9.60 -14.08
CA LEU A 206 -14.79 9.29 -13.71
C LEU A 206 -15.24 7.94 -14.27
N LEU A 207 -14.94 7.67 -15.55
CA LEU A 207 -15.22 6.40 -16.20
C LEU A 207 -14.54 5.21 -15.49
N ILE A 208 -13.26 5.36 -15.10
CA ILE A 208 -12.55 4.34 -14.32
C ILE A 208 -13.23 4.11 -12.96
N GLN A 209 -13.68 5.16 -12.28
CA GLN A 209 -14.36 5.02 -10.98
C GLN A 209 -15.71 4.31 -11.12
N CYS A 210 -16.48 4.62 -12.17
CA CYS A 210 -17.72 3.92 -12.48
C CYS A 210 -17.49 2.43 -12.70
N LEU A 211 -16.44 2.07 -13.48
CA LEU A 211 -16.07 0.66 -13.69
C LEU A 211 -15.70 -0.05 -12.38
N LYS A 212 -14.88 0.60 -11.53
CA LYS A 212 -14.51 0.04 -10.22
C LYS A 212 -15.72 -0.21 -9.33
N LYS A 213 -16.70 0.71 -9.35
CA LYS A 213 -17.92 0.61 -8.55
C LYS A 213 -18.83 -0.52 -9.04
N LYS A 214 -19.09 -0.59 -10.36
CA LYS A 214 -19.98 -1.59 -10.96
C LYS A 214 -19.43 -3.01 -10.80
N HIS A 215 -18.16 -3.21 -11.14
CA HIS A 215 -17.58 -4.55 -11.21
C HIS A 215 -16.94 -5.02 -9.90
N ARG A 216 -16.87 -4.16 -8.86
CA ARG A 216 -16.19 -4.42 -7.57
C ARG A 216 -14.79 -5.03 -7.69
N LYS A 217 -14.14 -4.89 -8.85
CA LYS A 217 -12.84 -5.47 -9.16
C LYS A 217 -11.73 -4.45 -8.92
N ARG A 218 -10.59 -4.94 -8.45
CA ARG A 218 -9.37 -4.14 -8.33
C ARG A 218 -8.75 -3.97 -9.72
N LEU A 219 -9.13 -2.91 -10.42
CA LEU A 219 -8.51 -2.48 -11.68
C LEU A 219 -7.13 -1.86 -11.42
N ARG A 220 -6.18 -2.63 -10.89
CA ARG A 220 -4.79 -2.20 -10.68
C ARG A 220 -4.04 -2.27 -12.01
N GLY A 221 -3.44 -1.15 -12.43
CA GLY A 221 -2.66 -1.05 -13.66
C GLY A 221 -3.45 -0.62 -14.91
N TYR A 222 -4.77 -0.55 -14.81
CA TYR A 222 -5.63 -0.11 -15.91
C TYR A 222 -5.53 1.41 -16.07
N LYS A 223 -5.33 1.84 -17.31
CA LYS A 223 -5.31 3.26 -17.68
C LYS A 223 -6.37 3.49 -18.75
N LEU A 224 -7.12 4.57 -18.59
CA LEU A 224 -8.08 5.03 -19.57
C LEU A 224 -7.68 6.44 -19.98
N LEU A 225 -7.60 6.68 -21.29
CA LEU A 225 -7.15 7.93 -21.86
C LEU A 225 -8.16 8.37 -22.90
N VAL A 226 -8.76 9.53 -22.67
CA VAL A 226 -9.67 10.17 -23.62
C VAL A 226 -8.87 11.23 -24.36
N THR A 227 -8.98 11.23 -25.68
CA THR A 227 -8.32 12.15 -26.60
C THR A 227 -9.30 12.56 -27.68
N ALA A 228 -9.11 13.75 -28.25
CA ALA A 228 -9.71 14.18 -29.50
C ALA A 228 -8.61 14.49 -30.51
#